data_AF-A0AAW1TXA4-F1
#
_entry.id   AF-A0AAW1TXA4-F1
#
_cell.length_a   1.000
_cell.length_b   1.000
_cell.length_c   1.000
_cell.angle_alpha   90.00
_cell.angle_beta   90.00
_cell.angle_gamma   90.00
#
_symmetry.space_group_name_H-M   'P 1'
#
loop_
_entity.id
_entity.type
_entity.pdbx_description
1 polymer ?
#
loop_
_entity_poly.entity_id
_entity_poly.type
_entity_poly.pdbx_seq_one_letter_code
_entity_poly.pdbx_strand_id
1 'polypeptide(L)'
;MKKISCTAEACNIMVGGVDYLDKPLAAFIRLKSSVLLDNLTEVPVPTRFLFLLLGPPSRSIDFCEIGRALAACMSDEIFQDVAYRSANCEQLLAGLDEILKEATVLPPGKWNPNTRVQPCVDITSRNTRRRPIDKEKEELQKEEEARKIREETGLVRSGVLFGGLFNDIKRRAPWFWSDLKDGFHLQCIASWIFLYFACLSPIITFGALLSQVTGANMAAMESLVAGFVCGLLYGFFSGQPLTILASTGPVLVFETIVYDYCDTIGWDYMSFRFCIGTWIAVILMILVAVDASAFVCYITRFTEDNFTILVAVIFIYEAIGNVFGIEKKFPMGSVLYGNTSYESLPFSNESIEMQVSGEITTVPNNITYANLEEDEVPTYILTVLPILFLHPNTQTRLCNMLLLPIWAGSWRLISRVSCLILYEILDVQFSPTKSEYVGRQSGSCSKFTPTMSHEY
;
A
#
# COMPACT_ATOMS: atom_id res chain seq x y z
N MET A 1 -12.06 -33.71 20.01
CA MET A 1 -10.90 -34.07 20.84
C MET A 1 -9.71 -34.30 19.93
N LYS A 2 -8.57 -33.64 20.18
CA LYS A 2 -7.29 -33.96 19.50
C LYS A 2 -6.96 -35.43 19.80
N LYS A 3 -6.51 -36.19 18.80
CA LYS A 3 -6.03 -37.57 19.00
C LYS A 3 -4.83 -37.53 19.94
N ILE A 4 -4.93 -38.25 21.07
CA ILE A 4 -3.84 -38.46 22.01
C ILE A 4 -2.79 -39.31 21.31
N SER A 5 -1.51 -38.96 21.45
CA SER A 5 -0.41 -39.71 20.84
C SER A 5 -0.26 -41.08 21.50
N CYS A 6 0.17 -42.10 20.73
CA CYS A 6 0.35 -43.46 21.24
C CYS A 6 1.47 -43.57 22.31
N THR A 7 2.29 -42.52 22.46
CA THR A 7 3.38 -42.41 23.44
C THR A 7 3.07 -41.38 24.54
N ALA A 8 1.81 -40.98 24.70
CA ALA A 8 1.44 -40.05 25.76
C ALA A 8 1.68 -40.67 27.14
N GLU A 9 2.26 -39.90 28.05
CA GLU A 9 2.44 -40.24 29.46
C GLU A 9 1.69 -39.23 30.32
N ALA A 10 1.13 -39.69 31.45
CA ALA A 10 0.34 -38.85 32.36
C ALA A 10 1.20 -38.30 33.51
N CYS A 11 0.89 -37.06 33.91
CA CYS A 11 1.33 -36.45 35.17
C CYS A 11 0.10 -36.27 36.07
N ASN A 12 0.07 -36.98 37.19
CA ASN A 12 -1.04 -36.94 38.14
C ASN A 12 -0.74 -35.94 39.25
N ILE A 13 -1.62 -34.95 39.44
CA ILE A 13 -1.47 -33.89 40.42
C ILE A 13 -2.59 -34.05 41.45
N MET A 14 -2.23 -34.41 42.68
CA MET A 14 -3.14 -34.65 43.79
C MET A 14 -2.88 -33.62 44.87
N VAL A 15 -3.91 -32.83 45.19
CA VAL A 15 -3.85 -31.76 46.17
C VAL A 15 -5.03 -31.88 47.13
N GLY A 16 -4.82 -31.69 48.44
CA GLY A 16 -5.88 -31.89 49.42
C GLY A 16 -5.58 -31.36 50.82
N GLY A 17 -6.64 -30.94 51.52
CA GLY A 17 -6.60 -30.54 52.93
C GLY A 17 -6.88 -31.74 53.83
N VAL A 18 -6.10 -31.90 54.89
CA VAL A 18 -6.19 -33.03 55.81
C VAL A 18 -5.94 -32.61 57.26
N ASP A 19 -6.84 -33.01 58.15
CA ASP A 19 -6.92 -32.47 59.53
C ASP A 19 -5.82 -32.96 60.48
N TYR A 20 -5.09 -34.01 60.10
CA TYR A 20 -4.05 -34.63 60.94
C TYR A 20 -2.62 -34.15 60.63
N LEU A 21 -2.44 -33.25 59.66
CA LEU A 21 -1.12 -32.72 59.28
C LEU A 21 -0.89 -31.34 59.91
N ASP A 22 0.15 -31.20 60.74
CA ASP A 22 0.51 -29.89 61.32
C ASP A 22 1.18 -28.94 60.32
N LYS A 23 1.77 -29.48 59.25
CA LYS A 23 2.51 -28.75 58.22
C LYS A 23 2.19 -29.30 56.83
N PRO A 24 2.21 -28.47 55.77
CA PRO A 24 2.04 -28.96 54.41
C PRO A 24 3.22 -29.86 54.00
N LEU A 25 2.89 -30.99 53.37
CA LEU A 25 3.80 -31.95 52.77
C LEU A 25 3.63 -31.90 51.25
N ALA A 26 4.74 -31.63 50.55
CA ALA A 26 4.80 -31.67 49.09
C ALA A 26 5.79 -32.75 48.64
N ALA A 27 5.40 -33.56 47.66
CA ALA A 27 6.27 -34.55 47.05
C ALA A 27 6.07 -34.56 45.53
N PHE A 28 7.18 -34.43 44.78
CA PHE A 28 7.22 -34.63 43.34
C PHE A 28 7.98 -35.92 43.05
N ILE A 29 7.29 -36.91 42.49
CA ILE A 29 7.78 -38.27 42.31
C ILE A 29 7.83 -38.57 40.81
N ARG A 30 9.02 -38.98 40.35
CA ARG A 30 9.23 -39.48 38.99
C ARG A 30 9.40 -41.00 39.03
N LEU A 31 8.51 -41.73 38.34
CA LEU A 31 8.62 -43.18 38.21
C LEU A 31 9.71 -43.55 37.20
N LYS A 32 10.42 -44.66 37.44
CA LYS A 32 11.48 -45.16 36.53
C LYS A 32 10.90 -45.66 35.21
N SER A 33 9.75 -46.33 35.26
CA SER A 33 8.95 -46.77 34.12
C SER A 33 7.54 -46.21 34.27
N SER A 34 6.89 -45.86 33.16
CA SER A 34 5.50 -45.41 33.18
C SER A 34 4.59 -46.58 33.54
N VAL A 35 3.68 -46.40 34.50
CA VAL A 35 2.80 -47.47 35.00
C VAL A 35 1.34 -47.06 34.85
N LEU A 36 0.48 -47.98 34.38
CA LEU A 36 -0.96 -47.76 34.35
C LEU A 36 -1.51 -47.88 35.79
N LEU A 37 -2.00 -46.77 36.32
CA LEU A 37 -2.64 -46.72 37.63
C LEU A 37 -4.15 -46.67 37.44
N ASP A 38 -4.82 -47.78 37.70
CA ASP A 38 -6.27 -47.89 37.56
C ASP A 38 -6.98 -46.91 38.52
N ASN A 39 -8.01 -46.23 38.01
CA ASN A 39 -8.85 -45.24 38.72
C ASN A 39 -8.22 -43.88 39.07
N LEU A 40 -6.99 -43.57 38.65
CA LEU A 40 -6.41 -42.23 38.85
C LEU A 40 -6.58 -41.30 37.64
N THR A 41 -6.66 -41.85 36.43
CA THR A 41 -6.78 -41.07 35.19
C THR A 41 -8.09 -41.42 34.48
N GLU A 42 -8.83 -40.40 34.01
CA GLU A 42 -10.07 -40.59 33.24
C GLU A 42 -9.84 -41.31 31.90
N VAL A 43 -8.63 -41.16 31.35
CA VAL A 43 -8.17 -41.83 30.12
C VAL A 43 -7.09 -42.85 30.48
N PRO A 44 -7.06 -44.06 29.88
CA PRO A 44 -6.07 -45.10 30.20
C PRO A 44 -4.68 -44.75 29.62
N VAL A 45 -4.00 -43.79 30.25
CA VAL A 45 -2.67 -43.31 29.88
C VAL A 45 -1.69 -43.69 31.00
N PRO A 46 -0.51 -44.26 30.68
CA PRO A 46 0.43 -44.67 31.72
C PRO A 46 1.00 -43.44 32.45
N THR A 47 1.05 -43.49 33.78
CA THR A 47 1.52 -42.40 34.63
C THR A 47 3.04 -42.44 34.76
N ARG A 48 3.69 -41.29 34.56
CA ARG A 48 5.13 -41.10 34.71
C ARG A 48 5.50 -40.24 35.93
N PHE A 49 4.73 -39.18 36.16
CA PHE A 49 4.96 -38.22 37.22
C PHE A 49 3.77 -38.18 38.18
N LEU A 50 4.08 -38.02 39.47
CA LEU A 50 3.11 -37.91 40.54
C LEU A 50 3.47 -36.70 41.40
N PHE A 51 2.54 -35.77 41.57
CA PHE A 51 2.68 -34.68 42.52
C PHE A 51 1.63 -34.82 43.61
N LEU A 52 2.09 -34.79 44.86
CA LEU A 52 1.27 -34.90 46.05
C LEU A 52 1.48 -33.64 46.89
N LEU A 53 0.41 -32.91 47.18
CA LEU A 53 0.42 -31.77 48.11
C LEU A 53 -0.72 -31.92 49.12
N LEU A 54 -0.35 -32.24 50.36
CA LEU A 54 -1.29 -32.42 51.46
C LEU A 54 -0.96 -31.43 52.58
N GLY A 55 -1.94 -30.84 53.23
CA GLY A 55 -1.68 -29.95 54.37
C GLY A 55 -2.91 -29.69 55.22
N PRO A 56 -2.77 -29.02 56.37
CA PRO A 56 -3.91 -28.69 57.22
C PRO A 56 -4.92 -27.83 56.47
N PRO A 57 -6.23 -28.02 56.68
CA PRO A 57 -7.25 -27.13 56.13
C PRO A 57 -7.08 -25.74 56.76
N SER A 58 -6.39 -24.86 56.04
CA SER A 58 -6.14 -23.48 56.45
C SER A 58 -6.76 -22.54 55.43
N ARG A 59 -7.44 -21.50 55.91
CA ARG A 59 -8.17 -20.53 55.06
C ARG A 59 -7.25 -19.68 54.17
N SER A 60 -5.93 -19.78 54.35
CA SER A 60 -4.90 -18.97 53.68
C SER A 60 -4.23 -19.66 52.50
N ILE A 61 -4.36 -20.98 52.34
CA ILE A 61 -3.65 -21.74 51.30
C ILE A 61 -4.66 -22.50 50.44
N ASP A 62 -4.87 -22.02 49.21
CA ASP A 62 -5.68 -22.72 48.22
C ASP A 62 -4.82 -23.77 47.50
N PHE A 63 -4.80 -24.99 48.05
CA PHE A 63 -4.05 -26.13 47.48
C PHE A 63 -4.43 -26.41 46.02
N CYS A 64 -5.68 -26.16 45.65
CA CYS A 64 -6.16 -26.28 44.27
C CYS A 64 -5.45 -25.32 43.30
N GLU A 65 -5.19 -24.07 43.70
CA GLU A 65 -4.50 -23.10 42.85
C GLU A 65 -3.02 -23.46 42.66
N ILE A 66 -2.39 -24.03 43.69
CA ILE A 66 -1.02 -24.56 43.58
C ILE A 66 -0.97 -25.74 42.60
N GLY A 67 -1.95 -26.65 42.68
CA GLY A 67 -2.07 -27.76 41.73
C GLY A 67 -2.29 -27.29 40.29
N ARG A 68 -3.13 -26.26 40.09
CA ARG A 68 -3.37 -25.64 38.78
C ARG A 68 -2.11 -24.97 38.21
N ALA A 69 -1.35 -24.25 39.04
CA ALA A 69 -0.11 -23.62 38.64
C ALA A 69 0.93 -24.67 38.20
N LEU A 70 1.05 -25.78 38.94
CA LEU A 70 1.94 -26.87 38.56
C LEU A 70 1.49 -27.57 37.27
N ALA A 71 0.18 -27.76 37.08
CA ALA A 71 -0.36 -28.32 35.85
C ALA A 71 -0.02 -27.47 34.62
N ALA A 72 -0.07 -26.14 34.75
CA ALA A 72 0.35 -25.21 33.72
C ALA A 72 1.85 -25.33 33.42
N CYS A 73 2.69 -25.46 34.45
CA CYS A 73 4.13 -25.66 34.28
C CYS A 73 4.46 -26.99 33.57
N MET A 74 3.77 -28.08 33.93
CA MET A 74 3.95 -29.39 33.28
C MET A 74 3.46 -29.44 31.83
N SER A 75 2.71 -28.44 31.38
CA SER A 75 2.27 -28.31 29.99
C SER A 75 3.35 -27.66 29.10
N ASP A 76 4.40 -27.08 29.69
CA ASP A 76 5.52 -26.50 28.96
C ASP A 76 6.57 -27.56 28.58
N GLU A 77 7.02 -27.55 27.32
CA GLU A 77 7.96 -28.53 26.79
C GLU A 77 9.35 -28.44 27.45
N ILE A 78 9.79 -27.22 27.81
CA ILE A 78 11.11 -26.99 28.41
C ILE A 78 11.12 -27.52 29.84
N PHE A 79 10.08 -27.20 30.61
CA PHE A 79 9.96 -27.72 31.98
C PHE A 79 9.80 -29.24 32.00
N GLN A 80 9.06 -29.80 31.05
CA GLN A 80 8.91 -31.24 30.93
C GLN A 80 10.27 -31.94 30.70
N ASP A 81 11.13 -31.41 29.82
CA ASP A 81 12.49 -31.94 29.60
C ASP A 81 13.36 -31.84 30.86
N VAL A 82 13.27 -30.73 31.60
CA VAL A 82 13.95 -30.57 32.91
C VAL A 82 13.43 -31.60 33.92
N ALA A 83 12.12 -31.87 33.97
CA ALA A 83 11.54 -32.88 34.85
C ALA A 83 12.03 -34.30 34.51
N TYR A 84 12.24 -34.63 33.22
CA TYR A 84 12.80 -35.91 32.80
C TYR A 84 14.30 -36.07 33.12
N ARG A 85 15.07 -34.99 33.10
CA ARG A 85 16.53 -35.03 33.28
C ARG A 85 16.99 -34.77 34.71
N SER A 86 16.19 -34.06 35.50
CA SER A 86 16.57 -33.65 36.86
C SER A 86 16.89 -34.86 37.74
N ALA A 87 18.00 -34.77 38.47
CA ALA A 87 18.38 -35.76 39.48
C ALA A 87 18.06 -35.26 40.91
N ASN A 88 18.03 -33.93 41.08
CA ASN A 88 17.87 -33.26 42.37
C ASN A 88 16.70 -32.26 42.34
N CYS A 89 16.13 -31.99 43.51
CA CYS A 89 15.03 -31.02 43.68
C CYS A 89 15.44 -29.60 43.22
N GLU A 90 16.69 -29.20 43.47
CA GLU A 90 17.20 -27.87 43.07
C GLU A 90 17.15 -27.62 41.56
N GLN A 91 17.38 -28.66 40.75
CA GLN A 91 17.30 -28.55 39.28
C GLN A 91 15.87 -28.36 38.81
N LEU A 92 14.91 -28.98 39.50
CA LEU A 92 13.49 -28.81 39.21
C LEU A 92 13.01 -27.40 39.62
N LEU A 93 13.46 -26.90 40.77
CA LEU A 93 13.18 -25.53 41.22
C LEU A 93 13.79 -24.48 40.29
N ALA A 94 15.02 -24.69 39.81
CA ALA A 94 15.63 -23.80 38.82
C ALA A 94 14.84 -23.75 37.50
N GLY A 95 14.27 -24.89 37.07
CA GLY A 95 13.38 -24.95 35.91
C GLY A 95 12.08 -24.16 36.14
N LEU A 96 11.51 -24.25 37.35
CA LEU A 96 10.32 -23.49 37.72
C LEU A 96 10.60 -21.97 37.76
N ASP A 97 11.73 -21.55 38.32
CA ASP A 97 12.15 -20.14 38.33
C ASP A 97 12.34 -19.58 36.92
N GLU A 98 12.82 -20.38 35.96
CA GLU A 98 12.95 -19.96 34.56
C GLU A 98 11.58 -19.69 33.93
N ILE A 99 10.59 -20.56 34.18
CA ILE A 99 9.20 -20.35 33.71
C ILE A 99 8.61 -19.09 34.32
N LEU A 100 8.81 -18.87 35.63
CA LEU A 100 8.26 -17.72 36.34
C LEU A 100 8.85 -16.39 35.82
N LYS A 101 10.08 -16.39 35.28
CA LYS A 101 10.67 -15.21 34.61
C LYS A 101 10.04 -14.92 33.26
N GLU A 102 9.57 -15.94 32.53
CA GLU A 102 8.91 -15.79 31.23
C GLU A 102 7.41 -15.54 31.38
N ALA A 103 6.82 -15.93 32.51
CA ALA A 103 5.40 -15.75 32.79
C ALA A 103 5.02 -14.27 32.95
N THR A 104 4.14 -13.78 32.08
CA THR A 104 3.54 -12.45 32.22
C THR A 104 2.49 -12.48 33.33
N VAL A 105 2.79 -11.83 34.46
CA VAL A 105 1.84 -11.68 35.58
C VAL A 105 0.89 -10.54 35.30
N LEU A 106 -0.41 -10.83 35.30
CA LEU A 106 -1.46 -9.81 35.20
C LEU A 106 -1.96 -9.43 36.60
N PRO A 107 -2.07 -8.12 36.93
CA PRO A 107 -2.55 -7.69 38.23
C PRO A 107 -4.04 -8.02 38.41
N PRO A 108 -4.45 -8.57 39.57
CA PRO A 108 -5.84 -8.92 39.84
C PRO A 108 -6.74 -7.68 39.89
N GLY A 109 -7.95 -7.77 39.33
CA GLY A 109 -9.00 -6.74 39.43
C GLY A 109 -9.01 -5.63 38.37
N LYS A 110 -7.98 -5.54 37.51
CA LYS A 110 -7.93 -4.57 36.37
C LYS A 110 -8.16 -5.23 35.00
N TRP A 111 -8.35 -6.54 34.97
CA TRP A 111 -8.44 -7.32 33.74
C TRP A 111 -9.85 -7.87 33.54
N ASN A 112 -10.44 -7.62 32.36
CA ASN A 112 -11.75 -8.15 31.98
C ASN A 112 -11.60 -9.47 31.20
N PRO A 113 -12.25 -10.58 31.61
CA PRO A 113 -12.15 -11.89 30.92
C PRO A 113 -12.57 -11.88 29.45
N ASN A 114 -13.39 -10.90 29.04
CA ASN A 114 -13.90 -10.76 27.68
C ASN A 114 -12.98 -9.93 26.77
N THR A 115 -11.95 -9.29 27.32
CA THR A 115 -10.97 -8.55 26.53
C THR A 115 -10.01 -9.55 25.89
N ARG A 116 -10.07 -9.67 24.56
CA ARG A 116 -9.20 -10.56 23.79
C ARG A 116 -7.76 -10.04 23.87
N VAL A 117 -6.91 -10.69 24.67
CA VAL A 117 -5.45 -10.47 24.64
C VAL A 117 -5.00 -10.80 23.23
N GLN A 118 -4.48 -9.82 22.51
CA GLN A 118 -3.78 -10.14 21.28
C GLN A 118 -2.58 -11.01 21.66
N PRO A 119 -2.37 -12.17 20.99
CA PRO A 119 -1.16 -12.96 21.24
C PRO A 119 0.03 -12.01 21.12
N CYS A 120 0.89 -11.98 22.15
CA CYS A 120 2.09 -11.15 22.11
C CYS A 120 2.84 -11.49 20.83
N VAL A 121 2.87 -10.55 19.88
CA VAL A 121 3.56 -10.72 18.59
C VAL A 121 5.09 -10.77 18.81
N ASP A 122 5.53 -10.39 20.00
CA ASP A 122 6.87 -10.61 20.50
C ASP A 122 7.03 -11.99 21.16
N ILE A 123 7.06 -13.04 20.33
CA ILE A 123 7.86 -14.25 20.64
C ILE A 123 9.35 -13.93 20.34
N THR A 124 9.77 -12.68 20.55
CA THR A 124 11.15 -12.20 20.48
C THR A 124 11.86 -12.35 21.82
N SER A 125 11.16 -12.62 22.93
CA SER A 125 11.80 -13.01 24.20
C SER A 125 12.44 -14.41 24.14
N ARG A 126 11.89 -15.32 23.30
CA ARG A 126 12.56 -16.58 22.95
C ARG A 126 13.81 -16.37 22.07
N ASN A 127 13.93 -15.19 21.43
CA ASN A 127 15.05 -14.81 20.56
C ASN A 127 16.19 -14.05 21.28
N THR A 128 16.04 -13.67 22.55
CA THR A 128 17.15 -13.02 23.29
C THR A 128 18.29 -13.99 23.64
N ARG A 129 18.12 -15.30 23.39
CA ARG A 129 19.19 -16.32 23.49
C ARG A 129 19.65 -16.89 22.14
N ARG A 130 19.41 -16.22 21.02
CA ARG A 130 20.14 -16.53 19.78
C ARG A 130 21.57 -15.98 19.91
N ARG A 131 22.57 -16.84 19.73
CA ARG A 131 23.99 -16.43 19.71
C ARG A 131 24.15 -15.34 18.64
N PRO A 132 25.11 -14.40 18.74
CA PRO A 132 25.31 -13.36 17.71
C PRO A 132 25.36 -13.93 16.28
N ILE A 133 25.85 -15.16 16.13
CA ILE A 133 25.91 -15.95 14.90
C ILE A 133 24.51 -16.22 14.28
N ASP A 134 23.47 -16.39 15.08
CA ASP A 134 22.13 -16.73 14.59
C ASP A 134 21.32 -15.49 14.17
N LYS A 135 21.60 -14.31 14.74
CA LYS A 135 21.07 -13.03 14.24
C LYS A 135 21.70 -12.64 12.90
N GLU A 136 23.02 -12.82 12.80
CA GLU A 136 23.76 -12.59 11.55
C GLU A 136 23.29 -13.53 10.44
N LYS A 137 22.99 -14.81 10.75
CA LYS A 137 22.38 -15.75 9.79
C LYS A 137 20.97 -15.37 9.36
N GLU A 138 20.15 -14.82 10.25
CA GLU A 138 18.77 -14.41 9.92
C GLU A 138 18.76 -13.12 9.09
N GLU A 139 19.64 -12.17 9.38
CA GLU A 139 19.87 -10.99 8.54
C GLU A 139 20.45 -11.39 7.18
N LEU A 140 21.40 -12.34 7.14
CA LEU A 140 21.93 -12.91 5.91
C LEU A 140 20.84 -13.62 5.09
N GLN A 141 19.93 -14.36 5.73
CA GLN A 141 18.79 -15.00 5.06
C GLN A 141 17.83 -13.97 4.47
N LYS A 142 17.50 -12.90 5.20
CA LYS A 142 16.68 -11.80 4.68
C LYS A 142 17.36 -11.06 3.54
N GLU A 143 18.67 -10.86 3.62
CA GLU A 143 19.45 -10.27 2.54
C GLU A 143 19.53 -11.19 1.32
N GLU A 144 19.68 -12.50 1.51
CA GLU A 144 19.64 -13.50 0.44
C GLU A 144 18.27 -13.58 -0.22
N GLU A 145 17.18 -13.54 0.54
CA GLU A 145 15.81 -13.49 0.01
C GLU A 145 15.59 -12.19 -0.79
N ALA A 146 16.04 -11.05 -0.27
CA ALA A 146 16.00 -9.79 -0.99
C ALA A 146 16.85 -9.83 -2.27
N ARG A 147 18.01 -10.48 -2.25
CA ARG A 147 18.84 -10.70 -3.45
C ARG A 147 18.16 -11.60 -4.47
N LYS A 148 17.54 -12.70 -4.03
CA LYS A 148 16.77 -13.60 -4.93
C LYS A 148 15.62 -12.88 -5.60
N ILE A 149 14.88 -12.05 -4.87
CA ILE A 149 13.81 -11.22 -5.44
C ILE A 149 14.39 -10.25 -6.48
N ARG A 150 15.56 -9.65 -6.22
CA ARG A 150 16.24 -8.77 -7.19
C ARG A 150 16.69 -9.52 -8.44
N GLU A 151 17.17 -10.75 -8.29
CA GLU A 151 17.57 -11.61 -9.41
C GLU A 151 16.35 -12.04 -10.25
N GLU A 152 15.26 -12.46 -9.60
CA GLU A 152 14.00 -12.83 -10.26
C GLU A 152 13.36 -11.64 -11.00
N THR A 153 13.46 -10.45 -10.42
CA THR A 153 12.99 -9.21 -11.05
C THR A 153 13.95 -8.67 -12.10
N GLY A 154 15.15 -9.25 -12.27
CA GLY A 154 16.11 -8.85 -13.30
C GLY A 154 16.78 -7.50 -12.99
N LEU A 155 16.72 -7.04 -11.75
CA LEU A 155 17.25 -5.75 -11.30
C LEU A 155 18.70 -5.88 -10.77
N VAL A 156 19.39 -6.96 -11.12
CA VAL A 156 20.81 -7.17 -10.83
C VAL A 156 21.62 -6.85 -12.09
N ARG A 157 22.75 -6.15 -11.92
CA ARG A 157 23.65 -5.85 -13.04
C ARG A 157 24.15 -7.13 -13.69
N SER A 158 24.01 -7.24 -15.00
CA SER A 158 24.44 -8.41 -15.75
C SER A 158 25.96 -8.41 -16.01
N GLY A 159 26.61 -7.23 -15.96
CA GLY A 159 28.05 -7.09 -16.18
C GLY A 159 28.50 -7.24 -17.64
N VAL A 160 27.54 -7.39 -18.57
CA VAL A 160 27.74 -7.50 -20.01
C VAL A 160 26.93 -6.38 -20.68
N LEU A 161 27.48 -5.75 -21.73
CA LEU A 161 26.74 -4.74 -22.48
C LEU A 161 25.43 -5.34 -23.04
N PHE A 162 24.32 -4.65 -22.79
CA PHE A 162 22.94 -5.09 -23.12
C PHE A 162 22.47 -6.39 -22.42
N GLY A 163 23.20 -6.87 -21.40
CA GLY A 163 22.86 -8.11 -20.71
C GLY A 163 21.48 -8.06 -20.02
N GLY A 164 21.16 -6.94 -19.36
CA GLY A 164 19.84 -6.74 -18.75
C GLY A 164 18.70 -6.78 -19.78
N LEU A 165 18.87 -6.10 -20.91
CA LEU A 165 17.86 -6.08 -21.98
C LEU A 165 17.58 -7.48 -22.55
N PHE A 166 18.61 -8.28 -22.82
CA PHE A 166 18.41 -9.64 -23.32
C PHE A 166 17.71 -10.54 -22.30
N ASN A 167 18.02 -10.38 -21.01
CA ASN A 167 17.34 -11.12 -19.94
C ASN A 167 15.87 -10.74 -19.84
N ASP A 168 15.55 -9.46 -19.99
CA ASP A 168 14.16 -8.96 -20.02
C ASP A 168 13.38 -9.52 -21.21
N ILE A 169 13.97 -9.50 -22.41
CA ILE A 169 13.35 -10.09 -23.61
C ILE A 169 13.13 -11.59 -23.42
N LYS A 170 14.12 -12.33 -22.92
CA LYS A 170 14.02 -13.77 -22.68
C LYS A 170 12.89 -14.12 -21.71
N ARG A 171 12.68 -13.28 -20.69
CA ARG A 171 11.61 -13.45 -19.70
C ARG A 171 10.24 -13.07 -20.26
N ARG A 172 10.14 -12.04 -21.11
CA ARG A 172 8.88 -11.52 -21.67
C ARG A 172 8.37 -12.33 -22.87
N ALA A 173 9.26 -12.80 -23.73
CA ALA A 173 8.93 -13.49 -24.98
C ALA A 173 7.87 -14.62 -24.88
N PRO A 174 7.90 -15.54 -23.88
CA PRO A 174 6.92 -16.63 -23.83
C PRO A 174 5.49 -16.17 -23.52
N TRP A 175 5.32 -15.03 -22.83
CA TRP A 175 4.01 -14.54 -22.39
C TRP A 175 3.26 -13.78 -23.49
N PHE A 176 3.96 -13.28 -24.51
CA PHE A 176 3.38 -12.40 -25.53
C PHE A 176 2.13 -12.99 -26.22
N TRP A 177 2.16 -14.28 -26.54
CA TRP A 177 1.02 -14.96 -27.18
C TRP A 177 -0.12 -15.29 -26.21
N SER A 178 0.20 -15.48 -24.92
CA SER A 178 -0.81 -15.66 -23.87
C SER A 178 -1.56 -14.36 -23.64
N ASP A 179 -0.85 -13.23 -23.55
CA ASP A 179 -1.43 -11.91 -23.29
C ASP A 179 -2.42 -11.50 -24.38
N LEU A 180 -2.11 -11.77 -25.65
CA LEU A 180 -3.04 -11.51 -26.77
C LEU A 180 -4.30 -12.36 -26.68
N LYS A 181 -4.19 -13.61 -26.23
CA LYS A 181 -5.34 -14.50 -26.05
C LYS A 181 -6.22 -14.05 -24.87
N ASP A 182 -5.60 -13.61 -23.78
CA ASP A 182 -6.30 -13.13 -22.58
C ASP A 182 -7.02 -11.78 -22.82
N GLY A 183 -6.50 -10.96 -23.74
CA GLY A 183 -7.11 -9.69 -24.14
C GLY A 183 -8.49 -9.79 -24.79
N PHE A 184 -8.91 -10.98 -25.25
CA PHE A 184 -10.23 -11.19 -25.88
C PHE A 184 -11.40 -11.32 -24.87
N HIS A 185 -11.16 -11.07 -23.59
CA HIS A 185 -12.23 -11.06 -22.58
C HIS A 185 -13.15 -9.84 -22.72
N LEU A 186 -14.47 -10.01 -22.55
CA LEU A 186 -15.46 -8.95 -22.75
C LEU A 186 -15.24 -7.72 -21.84
N GLN A 187 -14.68 -7.93 -20.64
CA GLN A 187 -14.32 -6.86 -19.71
C GLN A 187 -13.19 -5.95 -20.23
N CYS A 188 -12.34 -6.46 -21.12
CA CYS A 188 -11.27 -5.67 -21.75
C CYS A 188 -11.85 -4.61 -22.69
N ILE A 189 -13.00 -4.88 -23.33
CA ILE A 189 -13.70 -3.91 -24.20
C ILE A 189 -14.17 -2.70 -23.40
N ALA A 190 -14.77 -2.93 -22.22
CA ALA A 190 -15.21 -1.84 -21.35
C ALA A 190 -14.02 -0.99 -20.86
N SER A 191 -12.90 -1.65 -20.52
CA SER A 191 -11.68 -0.98 -20.10
C SER A 191 -11.06 -0.17 -21.24
N TRP A 192 -11.07 -0.69 -22.47
CA TRP A 192 -10.57 -0.01 -23.66
C TRP A 192 -11.32 1.29 -23.97
N ILE A 193 -12.66 1.25 -23.95
CA ILE A 193 -13.50 2.44 -24.17
C ILE A 193 -13.26 3.48 -23.07
N PHE A 194 -13.17 3.04 -21.80
CA PHE A 194 -12.91 3.94 -20.69
C PHE A 194 -11.52 4.60 -20.78
N LEU A 195 -10.46 3.82 -21.03
CA LEU A 195 -9.10 4.33 -21.19
C LEU A 195 -8.99 5.27 -22.39
N TYR A 196 -9.70 5.02 -23.48
CA TYR A 196 -9.72 5.89 -24.66
C TYR A 196 -10.13 7.31 -24.29
N PHE A 197 -11.30 7.49 -23.65
CA PHE A 197 -11.74 8.83 -23.24
C PHE A 197 -10.87 9.43 -22.13
N ALA A 198 -10.36 8.61 -21.21
CA ALA A 198 -9.47 9.07 -20.15
C ALA A 198 -8.14 9.62 -20.69
N CYS A 199 -7.60 9.03 -21.76
CA CYS A 199 -6.34 9.47 -22.37
C CYS A 199 -6.54 10.58 -23.41
N LEU A 200 -7.70 10.61 -24.07
CA LEU A 200 -8.01 11.59 -25.13
C LEU A 200 -8.13 13.02 -24.58
N SER A 201 -8.70 13.20 -23.38
CA SER A 201 -8.85 14.54 -22.81
C SER A 201 -7.50 15.20 -22.48
N PRO A 202 -6.60 14.58 -21.69
CA PRO A 202 -5.30 15.17 -21.38
C PRO A 202 -4.42 15.43 -22.61
N ILE A 203 -4.44 14.53 -23.61
CA ILE A 203 -3.61 14.71 -24.81
C ILE A 203 -4.07 15.90 -25.66
N ILE A 204 -5.38 16.13 -25.76
CA ILE A 204 -5.93 17.29 -26.46
C ILE A 204 -5.65 18.57 -25.68
N THR A 205 -5.84 18.58 -24.35
CA THR A 205 -5.60 19.78 -23.53
C THR A 205 -4.14 20.17 -23.54
N PHE A 206 -3.22 19.21 -23.32
CA PHE A 206 -1.78 19.49 -23.38
C PHE A 206 -1.33 19.88 -24.80
N GLY A 207 -1.87 19.24 -25.83
CA GLY A 207 -1.57 19.60 -27.21
C GLY A 207 -2.05 21.02 -27.58
N ALA A 208 -3.21 21.44 -27.07
CA ALA A 208 -3.74 22.79 -27.26
C ALA A 208 -2.91 23.84 -26.52
N LEU A 209 -2.50 23.57 -25.28
CA LEU A 209 -1.58 24.44 -24.54
C LEU A 209 -0.23 24.55 -25.26
N LEU A 210 0.31 23.43 -25.73
CA LEU A 210 1.58 23.39 -26.47
C LEU A 210 1.52 24.22 -27.76
N SER A 211 0.37 24.23 -28.45
CA SER A 211 0.15 25.09 -29.62
C SER A 211 0.25 26.57 -29.30
N GLN A 212 -0.21 26.98 -28.12
CA GLN A 212 -0.19 28.39 -27.70
C GLN A 212 1.21 28.84 -27.31
N VAL A 213 1.96 27.99 -26.60
CA VAL A 213 3.34 28.34 -26.18
C VAL A 213 4.37 28.20 -27.30
N THR A 214 4.16 27.33 -28.30
CA THR A 214 5.14 27.09 -29.38
C THR A 214 4.85 27.86 -30.67
N GLY A 215 4.00 28.89 -30.63
CA GLY A 215 3.66 29.70 -31.80
C GLY A 215 3.02 28.89 -32.94
N ALA A 216 2.19 27.90 -32.60
CA ALA A 216 1.55 26.97 -33.53
C ALA A 216 2.49 26.04 -34.32
N ASN A 217 3.77 25.94 -33.93
CA ASN A 217 4.67 24.95 -34.52
C ASN A 217 4.32 23.51 -34.09
N MET A 218 3.73 23.33 -32.91
CA MET A 218 3.31 22.03 -32.41
C MET A 218 1.88 22.11 -31.89
N ALA A 219 0.91 21.56 -32.62
CA ALA A 219 -0.50 21.65 -32.27
C ALA A 219 -1.03 20.34 -31.66
N ALA A 220 -2.35 20.33 -31.40
CA ALA A 220 -3.03 19.18 -30.82
C ALA A 220 -3.01 17.95 -31.73
N MET A 221 -3.02 18.15 -33.06
CA MET A 221 -3.06 17.05 -34.03
C MET A 221 -1.74 16.27 -34.07
N GLU A 222 -0.60 16.95 -34.05
CA GLU A 222 0.73 16.35 -34.00
C GLU A 222 0.91 15.55 -32.70
N SER A 223 0.42 16.10 -31.59
CA SER A 223 0.44 15.44 -30.27
C SER A 223 -0.41 14.16 -30.27
N LEU A 224 -1.58 14.18 -30.91
CA LEU A 224 -2.44 13.00 -31.07
C LEU A 224 -1.77 11.92 -31.91
N VAL A 225 -1.20 12.29 -33.06
CA VAL A 225 -0.51 11.35 -33.95
C VAL A 225 0.71 10.75 -33.25
N ALA A 226 1.51 11.56 -32.55
CA ALA A 226 2.65 11.09 -31.77
C ALA A 226 2.21 10.12 -30.66
N GLY A 227 1.14 10.44 -29.92
CA GLY A 227 0.58 9.56 -28.90
C GLY A 227 0.09 8.22 -29.45
N PHE A 228 -0.58 8.23 -30.61
CA PHE A 228 -1.03 7.01 -31.28
C PHE A 228 0.15 6.11 -31.70
N VAL A 229 1.15 6.66 -32.39
CA VAL A 229 2.31 5.88 -32.87
C VAL A 229 3.13 5.36 -31.68
N CYS A 230 3.41 6.21 -30.68
CA CYS A 230 4.17 5.80 -29.50
C CYS A 230 3.41 4.76 -28.67
N GLY A 231 2.10 4.94 -28.48
CA GLY A 231 1.26 3.99 -27.75
C GLY A 231 1.19 2.62 -28.42
N LEU A 232 1.09 2.57 -29.75
CA LEU A 232 1.07 1.31 -30.51
C LEU A 232 2.43 0.60 -30.41
N LEU A 233 3.53 1.31 -30.65
CA LEU A 233 4.88 0.74 -30.55
C LEU A 233 5.18 0.25 -29.12
N TYR A 234 4.83 1.04 -28.10
CA TYR A 234 5.02 0.65 -26.72
C TYR A 234 4.13 -0.54 -26.34
N GLY A 235 2.88 -0.58 -26.78
CA GLY A 235 1.97 -1.69 -26.51
C GLY A 235 2.50 -3.04 -27.01
N PHE A 236 3.10 -3.08 -28.22
CA PHE A 236 3.62 -4.33 -28.79
C PHE A 236 5.00 -4.71 -28.25
N PHE A 237 5.89 -3.75 -27.99
CA PHE A 237 7.29 -4.03 -27.67
C PHE A 237 7.68 -3.82 -26.19
N SER A 238 6.78 -3.36 -25.32
CA SER A 238 7.09 -3.13 -23.90
C SER A 238 7.14 -4.41 -23.06
N GLY A 239 7.94 -4.36 -21.99
CA GLY A 239 7.96 -5.39 -20.94
C GLY A 239 6.71 -5.40 -20.06
N GLN A 240 5.98 -4.28 -20.00
CA GLN A 240 4.75 -4.09 -19.22
C GLN A 240 3.73 -3.24 -20.01
N PRO A 241 2.81 -3.87 -20.75
CA PRO A 241 1.85 -3.18 -21.62
C PRO A 241 0.71 -2.49 -20.85
N LEU A 242 0.62 -2.68 -19.53
CA LEU A 242 -0.35 -1.98 -18.68
C LEU A 242 0.01 -0.49 -18.47
N THR A 243 1.25 -0.10 -18.74
CA THR A 243 1.69 1.29 -18.62
C THR A 243 1.22 2.10 -19.81
N ILE A 244 0.54 3.22 -19.55
CA ILE A 244 0.02 4.13 -20.58
C ILE A 244 0.99 5.29 -20.75
N LEU A 245 1.38 5.57 -21.98
CA LEU A 245 2.20 6.75 -22.31
C LEU A 245 1.30 7.97 -22.51
N ALA A 246 1.60 9.04 -21.79
CA ALA A 246 0.93 10.33 -21.94
C ALA A 246 1.93 11.48 -21.77
N SER A 247 1.65 12.61 -22.41
CA SER A 247 2.39 13.85 -22.13
C SER A 247 2.12 14.31 -20.70
N THR A 248 3.13 14.89 -20.06
CA THR A 248 3.05 15.35 -18.67
C THR A 248 3.39 16.84 -18.57
N GLY A 249 2.88 17.51 -17.54
CA GLY A 249 3.14 18.93 -17.29
C GLY A 249 4.62 19.32 -17.30
N PRO A 250 5.56 18.56 -16.69
CA PRO A 250 6.98 18.88 -16.75
C PRO A 250 7.56 18.91 -18.17
N VAL A 251 7.08 18.02 -19.06
CA VAL A 251 7.48 18.04 -20.46
C VAL A 251 6.97 19.32 -21.13
N LEU A 252 5.73 19.74 -20.87
CA LEU A 252 5.21 21.00 -21.40
C LEU A 252 6.06 22.20 -20.96
N VAL A 253 6.41 22.29 -19.68
CA VAL A 253 7.25 23.39 -19.16
C VAL A 253 8.64 23.38 -19.81
N PHE A 254 9.23 22.19 -19.97
CA PHE A 254 10.51 22.05 -20.67
C PHE A 254 10.42 22.55 -22.12
N GLU A 255 9.37 22.18 -22.85
CA GLU A 255 9.15 22.62 -24.23
C GLU A 255 8.96 24.13 -24.36
N THR A 256 8.23 24.75 -23.43
CA THR A 256 8.09 26.22 -23.38
C THR A 256 9.45 26.89 -23.22
N ILE A 257 10.29 26.40 -22.30
CA ILE A 257 11.63 26.98 -22.07
C ILE A 257 12.51 26.80 -23.31
N VAL A 258 12.45 25.64 -23.96
CA VAL A 258 13.24 25.38 -25.19
C VAL A 258 12.78 26.30 -26.32
N TYR A 259 11.48 26.51 -26.47
CA TYR A 259 10.92 27.41 -27.48
C TYR A 259 11.37 28.86 -27.24
N ASP A 260 11.18 29.38 -26.02
CA ASP A 260 11.60 30.73 -25.63
C ASP A 260 13.12 30.92 -25.82
N TYR A 261 13.91 29.90 -25.48
CA TYR A 261 15.36 29.93 -25.68
C TYR A 261 15.73 30.01 -27.17
N CYS A 262 15.09 29.22 -28.03
CA CYS A 262 15.31 29.28 -29.47
C CYS A 262 14.94 30.64 -30.06
N ASP A 263 13.84 31.25 -29.59
CA ASP A 263 13.39 32.56 -30.03
C ASP A 263 14.40 33.66 -29.65
N THR A 264 14.93 33.64 -28.43
CA THR A 264 15.94 34.63 -27.99
C THR A 264 17.26 34.58 -28.77
N ILE A 265 17.63 33.40 -29.26
CA ILE A 265 18.89 33.18 -30.02
C ILE A 265 18.65 33.28 -31.53
N GLY A 266 17.40 33.15 -31.99
CA GLY A 266 17.05 33.07 -33.40
C GLY A 266 17.37 31.72 -34.04
N TRP A 267 17.32 30.63 -33.27
CA TRP A 267 17.49 29.26 -33.79
C TRP A 267 16.14 28.66 -34.18
N ASP A 268 16.15 27.82 -35.21
CA ASP A 268 14.95 27.07 -35.60
C ASP A 268 14.60 26.02 -34.54
N TYR A 269 13.44 26.20 -33.92
CA TYR A 269 12.93 25.36 -32.85
C TYR A 269 12.81 23.89 -33.27
N MET A 270 12.32 23.61 -34.49
CA MET A 270 12.10 22.24 -34.95
C MET A 270 13.42 21.47 -35.13
N SER A 271 14.41 22.11 -35.75
CA SER A 271 15.76 21.54 -35.92
C SER A 271 16.45 21.31 -34.58
N PHE A 272 16.34 22.27 -33.65
CA PHE A 272 16.94 22.13 -32.32
C PHE A 272 16.27 21.03 -31.49
N ARG A 273 14.95 20.94 -31.55
CA ARG A 273 14.16 19.86 -30.92
C ARG A 273 14.60 18.47 -31.41
N PHE A 274 14.83 18.31 -32.72
CA PHE A 274 15.35 17.05 -33.27
C PHE A 274 16.74 16.70 -32.73
N CYS A 275 17.62 17.69 -32.59
CA CYS A 275 18.94 17.50 -31.99
C CYS A 275 18.83 17.05 -30.52
N ILE A 276 17.98 17.69 -29.72
CA ILE A 276 17.71 17.29 -28.32
C ILE A 276 17.19 15.84 -28.28
N GLY A 277 16.19 15.50 -29.11
CA GLY A 277 15.65 14.14 -29.18
C GLY A 277 16.70 13.09 -29.55
N THR A 278 17.59 13.42 -30.47
CA THR A 278 18.71 12.56 -30.88
C THR A 278 19.66 12.32 -29.70
N TRP A 279 20.01 13.34 -28.94
CA TRP A 279 20.84 13.20 -27.73
C TRP A 279 20.16 12.39 -26.64
N ILE A 280 18.87 12.59 -26.41
CA ILE A 280 18.09 11.78 -25.45
C ILE A 280 18.12 10.30 -25.87
N ALA A 281 17.92 9.99 -27.15
CA ALA A 281 18.00 8.62 -27.65
C ALA A 281 19.39 7.99 -27.42
N VAL A 282 20.47 8.72 -27.69
CA VAL A 282 21.85 8.25 -27.44
C VAL A 282 22.08 7.98 -25.96
N ILE A 283 21.66 8.90 -25.07
CA ILE A 283 21.82 8.74 -23.62
C ILE A 283 21.00 7.53 -23.12
N LEU A 284 19.76 7.37 -23.57
CA LEU A 284 18.92 6.22 -23.21
C LEU A 284 19.55 4.89 -23.66
N MET A 285 20.12 4.84 -24.88
CA MET A 285 20.82 3.65 -25.36
C MET A 285 22.04 3.31 -24.50
N ILE A 286 22.80 4.31 -24.05
CA ILE A 286 23.93 4.11 -23.13
C ILE A 286 23.44 3.60 -21.77
N LEU A 287 22.36 4.15 -21.22
CA LEU A 287 21.80 3.72 -19.94
C LEU A 287 21.30 2.27 -19.99
N VAL A 288 20.68 1.87 -21.10
CA VAL A 288 20.27 0.48 -21.34
C VAL A 288 21.49 -0.43 -21.47
N ALA A 289 22.55 0.00 -22.17
CA ALA A 289 23.76 -0.79 -22.33
C ALA A 289 24.52 -1.02 -21.01
N VAL A 290 24.44 -0.08 -20.06
CA VAL A 290 25.11 -0.12 -18.74
C VAL A 290 24.26 -0.78 -17.64
N ASP A 291 23.08 -1.31 -17.98
CA ASP A 291 22.11 -1.87 -17.02
C ASP A 291 21.74 -0.87 -15.90
N ALA A 292 21.44 0.38 -16.26
CA ALA A 292 21.05 1.43 -15.30
C ALA A 292 19.75 1.09 -14.53
N SER A 293 18.92 0.17 -15.04
CA SER A 293 17.72 -0.33 -14.37
C SER A 293 18.00 -0.92 -12.98
N ALA A 294 19.22 -1.41 -12.72
CA ALA A 294 19.62 -1.89 -11.39
C ALA A 294 19.52 -0.81 -10.29
N PHE A 295 19.58 0.48 -10.65
CA PHE A 295 19.41 1.56 -9.68
C PHE A 295 17.96 1.72 -9.20
N VAL A 296 16.97 1.22 -9.95
CA VAL A 296 15.56 1.26 -9.55
C VAL A 296 15.33 0.48 -8.26
N CYS A 297 16.17 -0.52 -7.94
CA CYS A 297 16.15 -1.23 -6.65
C CYS A 297 16.35 -0.35 -5.42
N TYR A 298 16.95 0.84 -5.57
CA TYR A 298 17.14 1.76 -4.46
C TYR A 298 15.90 2.64 -4.20
N ILE A 299 14.96 2.66 -5.14
CA ILE A 299 13.66 3.32 -4.95
C ILE A 299 12.86 2.45 -3.98
N THR A 300 12.54 3.04 -2.83
CA THR A 300 11.77 2.35 -1.80
C THR A 300 10.28 2.58 -2.01
N ARG A 301 9.45 1.71 -1.43
CA ARG A 301 8.00 1.89 -1.41
C ARG A 301 7.58 3.25 -0.84
N PHE A 302 8.31 3.76 0.15
CA PHE A 302 8.07 5.10 0.70
C PHE A 302 8.19 6.19 -0.37
N THR A 303 9.24 6.16 -1.20
CA THR A 303 9.40 7.14 -2.28
C THR A 303 8.34 6.99 -3.38
N GLU A 304 7.92 5.77 -3.70
CA GLU A 304 6.86 5.50 -4.67
C GLU A 304 5.50 6.01 -4.20
N ASP A 305 5.15 5.75 -2.93
CA ASP A 305 3.89 6.20 -2.34
C ASP A 305 3.83 7.74 -2.28
N ASN A 306 4.93 8.40 -1.88
CA ASN A 306 5.02 9.86 -1.88
C ASN A 306 4.90 10.47 -3.28
N PHE A 307 5.56 9.87 -4.28
CA PHE A 307 5.49 10.33 -5.65
C PHE A 307 4.07 10.19 -6.23
N THR A 308 3.40 9.07 -5.95
CA THR A 308 2.02 8.83 -6.38
C THR A 308 1.05 9.84 -5.76
N ILE A 309 1.21 10.16 -4.48
CA ILE A 309 0.41 11.20 -3.80
C ILE A 309 0.64 12.57 -4.44
N LEU A 310 1.90 12.92 -4.73
CA LEU A 310 2.23 14.20 -5.36
C LEU A 310 1.54 14.36 -6.72
N VAL A 311 1.65 13.34 -7.59
CA VAL A 311 1.01 13.36 -8.91
C VAL A 311 -0.51 13.43 -8.79
N ALA A 312 -1.11 12.70 -7.84
CA ALA A 312 -2.55 12.74 -7.59
C ALA A 312 -3.02 14.14 -7.17
N VAL A 313 -2.29 14.81 -6.27
CA VAL A 313 -2.60 16.18 -5.84
C VAL A 313 -2.50 17.17 -7.00
N ILE A 314 -1.48 17.04 -7.86
CA ILE A 314 -1.31 17.90 -9.04
C ILE A 314 -2.51 17.74 -10.00
N PHE A 315 -2.94 16.50 -10.29
CA PHE A 315 -4.10 16.27 -11.16
C PHE A 315 -5.40 16.84 -10.57
N ILE A 316 -5.61 16.72 -9.26
CA ILE A 316 -6.79 17.31 -8.60
C ILE A 316 -6.75 18.84 -8.70
N TYR A 317 -5.58 19.44 -8.45
CA TYR A 317 -5.39 20.89 -8.54
C TYR A 317 -5.66 21.40 -9.95
N GLU A 318 -5.13 20.72 -10.98
CA GLU A 318 -5.34 21.07 -12.38
C GLU A 318 -6.82 20.95 -12.79
N ALA A 319 -7.51 19.88 -12.37
CA ALA A 319 -8.94 19.71 -12.62
C ALA A 319 -9.77 20.86 -12.04
N ILE A 320 -9.48 21.26 -10.79
CA ILE A 320 -10.14 22.40 -10.14
C ILE A 320 -9.82 23.71 -10.88
N GLY A 321 -8.55 23.94 -11.25
CA GLY A 321 -8.13 25.12 -12.01
C GLY A 321 -8.86 25.26 -13.35
N ASN A 322 -9.02 24.15 -14.08
CA ASN A 322 -9.76 24.12 -15.34
C ASN A 322 -11.25 24.47 -15.16
N VAL A 323 -11.89 24.01 -14.08
CA VAL A 323 -13.29 24.36 -13.77
C VAL A 323 -13.44 25.86 -13.48
N PHE A 324 -12.55 26.44 -12.68
CA PHE A 324 -12.56 27.88 -12.42
C PHE A 324 -12.24 28.73 -13.67
N GLY A 325 -11.46 28.20 -14.61
CA GLY A 325 -11.22 28.84 -15.90
C GLY A 325 -12.50 29.03 -16.73
N ILE A 326 -13.42 28.06 -16.67
CA ILE A 326 -14.71 28.13 -17.36
C ILE A 326 -15.60 29.21 -16.74
N GLU A 327 -15.65 29.30 -15.40
CA GLU A 327 -16.44 30.31 -14.68
C GLU A 327 -16.03 31.74 -15.07
N LYS A 328 -14.72 31.99 -15.21
CA LYS A 328 -14.21 33.30 -15.64
C LYS A 328 -14.56 33.63 -17.09
N LYS A 329 -14.57 32.62 -17.97
CA LYS A 329 -14.87 32.79 -19.40
C LYS A 329 -16.36 32.97 -19.67
N PHE A 330 -17.22 32.34 -18.87
CA PHE A 330 -18.68 32.43 -18.95
C PHE A 330 -19.28 32.81 -17.60
N PRO A 331 -19.22 34.10 -17.20
CA PRO A 331 -19.79 34.52 -15.93
C PRO A 331 -21.31 34.32 -15.94
N MET A 332 -21.85 33.60 -14.94
CA MET A 332 -23.28 33.29 -14.81
C MET A 332 -24.19 34.54 -14.72
N GLY A 333 -23.61 35.73 -14.52
CA GLY A 333 -24.33 37.01 -14.50
C GLY A 333 -24.82 37.50 -15.87
N SER A 334 -24.32 36.97 -17.01
CA SER A 334 -24.75 37.43 -18.35
C SER A 334 -26.08 36.83 -18.83
N VAL A 335 -26.59 35.79 -18.16
CA VAL A 335 -27.86 35.12 -18.54
C VAL A 335 -29.05 35.63 -17.71
N LEU A 336 -28.81 36.20 -16.52
CA LEU A 336 -29.87 36.72 -15.64
C LEU A 336 -30.18 38.21 -15.82
N TYR A 337 -29.33 38.97 -16.49
CA TYR A 337 -29.65 40.31 -16.97
C TYR A 337 -29.84 40.26 -18.49
N GLY A 338 -31.08 40.07 -18.91
CA GLY A 338 -31.50 40.34 -20.28
C GLY A 338 -31.30 41.82 -20.59
N ASN A 339 -30.13 42.18 -21.09
CA ASN A 339 -29.97 43.34 -21.95
C ASN A 339 -29.66 42.80 -23.35
N THR A 340 -30.69 42.78 -24.17
CA THR A 340 -30.61 42.73 -25.62
C THR A 340 -29.77 43.92 -26.09
N SER A 341 -28.48 43.69 -26.28
CA SER A 341 -27.65 44.48 -27.19
C SER A 341 -26.69 43.51 -27.86
N TYR A 342 -27.11 43.04 -29.02
CA TYR A 342 -26.28 42.44 -30.05
C TYR A 342 -25.19 43.44 -30.41
N GLU A 343 -24.03 43.33 -29.77
CA GLU A 343 -22.81 43.92 -30.27
C GLU A 343 -22.23 42.94 -31.28
N SER A 344 -22.49 43.23 -32.54
CA SER A 344 -21.97 42.55 -33.71
C SER A 344 -20.44 42.52 -33.67
N LEU A 345 -19.85 41.33 -33.71
CA LEU A 345 -18.46 41.14 -34.15
C LEU A 345 -18.29 41.73 -35.56
N PRO A 346 -17.18 42.41 -35.89
CA PRO A 346 -16.97 42.98 -37.22
C PRO A 346 -16.63 41.84 -38.19
N PHE A 347 -17.61 41.39 -38.96
CA PHE A 347 -17.36 40.57 -40.13
C PHE A 347 -16.97 41.51 -41.27
N SER A 348 -15.70 41.43 -41.69
CA SER A 348 -15.18 42.11 -42.87
C SER A 348 -15.93 41.65 -44.11
N ASN A 349 -16.57 42.58 -44.81
CA ASN A 349 -17.22 42.36 -46.09
C ASN A 349 -16.18 42.02 -47.17
N GLU A 350 -16.14 40.77 -47.61
CA GLU A 350 -15.87 40.44 -49.01
C GLU A 350 -17.08 39.72 -49.59
N SER A 351 -17.64 40.35 -50.61
CA SER A 351 -18.88 40.02 -51.31
C SER A 351 -18.72 38.81 -52.23
N ILE A 352 -19.64 37.85 -52.13
CA ILE A 352 -19.99 36.98 -53.25
C ILE A 352 -21.50 37.16 -53.50
N GLU A 353 -21.81 37.87 -54.59
CA GLU A 353 -23.15 38.00 -55.14
C GLU A 353 -23.60 36.67 -55.75
N MET A 354 -24.85 36.28 -55.53
CA MET A 354 -25.61 35.55 -56.53
C MET A 354 -27.08 35.96 -56.49
N GLN A 355 -27.50 36.64 -57.55
CA GLN A 355 -28.87 37.07 -57.82
C GLN A 355 -29.75 35.87 -58.20
N VAL A 356 -30.99 35.80 -57.68
CA VAL A 356 -32.13 35.27 -58.46
C VAL A 356 -33.41 36.05 -58.13
N SER A 357 -34.10 36.40 -59.21
CA SER A 357 -35.31 37.21 -59.40
C SER A 357 -36.62 36.50 -58.98
N GLY A 358 -37.67 37.24 -58.56
CA GLY A 358 -39.06 36.77 -58.64
C GLY A 358 -40.04 37.16 -57.51
N GLU A 359 -40.80 38.24 -57.76
CA GLU A 359 -42.22 38.58 -57.44
C GLU A 359 -42.98 38.13 -56.16
N ILE A 360 -43.83 39.07 -55.71
CA ILE A 360 -44.62 39.16 -54.46
C ILE A 360 -45.89 38.28 -54.48
N THR A 361 -46.28 37.63 -53.37
CA THR A 361 -47.69 37.49 -52.93
C THR A 361 -47.87 36.95 -51.49
N THR A 362 -48.54 37.77 -50.66
CA THR A 362 -49.53 37.48 -49.58
C THR A 362 -49.37 36.31 -48.57
N VAL A 363 -49.28 36.71 -47.30
CA VAL A 363 -49.48 36.05 -45.97
C VAL A 363 -50.93 35.50 -45.80
N PRO A 364 -51.32 34.60 -44.84
CA PRO A 364 -50.59 33.88 -43.77
C PRO A 364 -50.90 32.35 -43.62
N ASN A 365 -50.14 31.74 -42.68
CA ASN A 365 -50.49 30.57 -41.87
C ASN A 365 -50.58 29.21 -42.57
N ASN A 366 -49.43 28.54 -42.68
CA ASN A 366 -49.35 27.10 -42.41
C ASN A 366 -47.91 26.72 -42.06
N ILE A 367 -47.74 26.11 -40.89
CA ILE A 367 -46.52 25.44 -40.48
C ILE A 367 -46.29 24.31 -41.49
N THR A 368 -45.29 24.48 -42.35
CA THR A 368 -44.78 23.42 -43.23
C THR A 368 -43.27 23.38 -43.07
N TYR A 369 -42.77 22.21 -42.68
CA TYR A 369 -41.38 21.91 -42.41
C TYR A 369 -40.54 22.16 -43.67
N ALA A 370 -39.61 23.10 -43.59
CA ALA A 370 -38.50 23.18 -44.51
C ALA A 370 -37.43 22.20 -44.04
N ASN A 371 -37.19 21.17 -44.86
CA ASN A 371 -35.98 20.37 -44.81
C ASN A 371 -34.77 21.31 -44.92
N LEU A 372 -33.89 21.29 -43.92
CA LEU A 372 -32.53 21.77 -44.01
C LEU A 372 -31.66 20.53 -44.00
N GLU A 373 -31.08 20.22 -45.17
CA GLU A 373 -30.01 19.25 -45.31
C GLU A 373 -28.81 19.66 -44.45
N GLU A 374 -28.14 18.63 -43.95
CA GLU A 374 -26.97 18.63 -43.09
C GLU A 374 -25.83 19.45 -43.70
N ASP A 375 -25.24 20.36 -42.92
CA ASP A 375 -23.79 20.55 -42.89
C ASP A 375 -23.38 21.18 -41.53
N GLU A 376 -22.61 20.36 -40.79
CA GLU A 376 -21.66 20.64 -39.69
C GLU A 376 -22.06 21.58 -38.54
N VAL A 377 -22.67 20.99 -37.49
CA VAL A 377 -22.60 21.50 -36.11
C VAL A 377 -21.71 20.56 -35.29
N PRO A 378 -20.50 20.96 -34.83
CA PRO A 378 -19.67 20.08 -34.02
C PRO A 378 -20.14 20.03 -32.55
N THR A 379 -21.06 19.11 -32.30
CA THR A 379 -20.93 17.98 -31.35
C THR A 379 -20.19 18.17 -30.02
N TYR A 380 -20.62 19.08 -29.13
CA TYR A 380 -20.17 19.06 -27.72
C TYR A 380 -21.29 18.98 -26.67
N ILE A 381 -22.55 18.99 -27.09
CA ILE A 381 -23.71 19.00 -26.17
C ILE A 381 -24.50 17.68 -26.18
N LEU A 382 -24.24 16.78 -27.15
CA LEU A 382 -25.06 15.58 -27.34
C LEU A 382 -24.53 14.29 -26.70
N THR A 383 -23.33 14.28 -26.10
CA THR A 383 -22.76 13.06 -25.47
C THR A 383 -23.13 12.89 -24.00
N VAL A 384 -23.78 13.87 -23.37
CA VAL A 384 -24.17 13.82 -21.94
C VAL A 384 -25.67 13.53 -21.74
N LEU A 385 -26.51 13.73 -22.76
CA LEU A 385 -27.97 13.63 -22.62
C LEU A 385 -28.61 12.22 -22.66
N PRO A 386 -28.02 11.14 -23.22
CA PRO A 386 -28.70 9.83 -23.19
C PRO A 386 -28.64 9.12 -21.83
N ILE A 387 -27.83 9.59 -20.87
CA ILE A 387 -27.72 8.96 -19.54
C ILE A 387 -28.86 9.42 -18.61
N LEU A 388 -29.49 10.57 -18.88
CA LEU A 388 -30.54 11.11 -18.01
C LEU A 388 -31.97 10.61 -18.30
N PHE A 389 -32.19 9.85 -19.37
CA PHE A 389 -33.53 9.33 -19.74
C PHE A 389 -33.64 7.80 -19.69
N LEU A 390 -32.98 7.17 -18.71
CA LEU A 390 -33.26 5.79 -18.32
C LEU A 390 -34.06 5.77 -17.02
N HIS A 391 -35.22 5.12 -17.10
CA HIS A 391 -36.22 4.87 -16.07
C HIS A 391 -35.63 4.72 -14.64
N PRO A 392 -36.25 5.31 -13.60
CA PRO A 392 -35.66 5.48 -12.26
C PRO A 392 -35.26 4.18 -11.54
N ASN A 393 -35.78 3.02 -11.97
CA ASN A 393 -35.39 1.71 -11.41
C ASN A 393 -34.08 1.13 -11.99
N THR A 394 -33.59 1.62 -13.13
CA THR A 394 -32.37 1.13 -13.79
C THR A 394 -31.12 1.90 -13.35
N GLN A 395 -31.29 3.20 -13.05
CA GLN A 395 -30.25 4.09 -12.51
C GLN A 395 -29.70 3.62 -11.16
N THR A 396 -30.57 3.20 -10.23
CA THR A 396 -30.15 2.77 -8.89
C THR A 396 -29.38 1.45 -8.90
N ARG A 397 -29.64 0.57 -9.88
CA ARG A 397 -28.93 -0.73 -9.99
C ARG A 397 -27.57 -0.59 -10.67
N LEU A 398 -27.41 0.29 -11.66
CA LEU A 398 -26.11 0.55 -12.30
C LEU A 398 -25.20 1.41 -11.41
N CYS A 399 -25.74 2.45 -10.74
CA CYS A 399 -24.98 3.20 -9.73
C CYS A 399 -24.55 2.31 -8.55
N ASN A 400 -25.40 1.42 -8.05
CA ASN A 400 -25.02 0.52 -6.95
C ASN A 400 -24.06 -0.61 -7.35
N MET A 401 -23.90 -0.90 -8.63
CA MET A 401 -23.02 -1.99 -9.10
C MET A 401 -21.67 -1.48 -9.63
N LEU A 402 -21.61 -0.26 -10.17
CA LEU A 402 -20.37 0.34 -10.71
C LEU A 402 -19.74 1.39 -9.79
N LEU A 403 -20.54 2.24 -9.11
CA LEU A 403 -19.98 3.29 -8.26
C LEU A 403 -19.69 2.79 -6.85
N LEU A 404 -20.47 1.87 -6.30
CA LEU A 404 -20.30 1.35 -4.94
C LEU A 404 -18.94 0.65 -4.69
N PRO A 405 -18.34 -0.13 -5.61
CA PRO A 405 -16.98 -0.64 -5.41
C PRO A 405 -15.89 0.43 -5.57
N ILE A 406 -16.10 1.44 -6.42
CA ILE A 406 -15.14 2.56 -6.64
C ILE A 406 -15.20 3.54 -5.46
N TRP A 407 -16.40 3.86 -4.96
CA TRP A 407 -16.61 4.67 -3.76
C TRP A 407 -16.29 3.89 -2.49
N ALA A 408 -16.58 2.59 -2.36
CA ALA A 408 -16.16 1.82 -1.19
C ALA A 408 -14.65 1.56 -1.18
N GLY A 409 -14.01 1.41 -2.34
CA GLY A 409 -12.55 1.34 -2.47
C GLY A 409 -11.89 2.66 -2.13
N SER A 410 -12.38 3.77 -2.70
CA SER A 410 -11.89 5.12 -2.41
C SER A 410 -12.19 5.54 -0.97
N TRP A 411 -13.36 5.22 -0.42
CA TRP A 411 -13.71 5.50 0.98
C TRP A 411 -12.94 4.60 1.96
N ARG A 412 -12.61 3.35 1.62
CA ARG A 412 -11.71 2.52 2.45
C ARG A 412 -10.27 3.00 2.39
N LEU A 413 -9.81 3.52 1.25
CA LEU A 413 -8.48 4.10 1.10
C LEU A 413 -8.39 5.46 1.81
N ILE A 414 -9.37 6.34 1.60
CA ILE A 414 -9.51 7.63 2.30
C ILE A 414 -9.72 7.40 3.80
N SER A 415 -10.53 6.44 4.24
CA SER A 415 -10.69 6.14 5.67
C SER A 415 -9.41 5.56 6.30
N ARG A 416 -8.61 4.80 5.55
CA ARG A 416 -7.30 4.31 6.03
C ARG A 416 -6.24 5.40 6.06
N VAL A 417 -6.18 6.24 5.03
CA VAL A 417 -5.25 7.38 4.93
C VAL A 417 -5.64 8.46 5.95
N SER A 418 -6.91 8.79 6.09
CA SER A 418 -7.39 9.71 7.14
C SER A 418 -7.18 9.16 8.55
N CYS A 419 -7.32 7.85 8.79
CA CYS A 419 -6.97 7.25 10.08
C CYS A 419 -5.45 7.29 10.34
N LEU A 420 -4.61 7.06 9.33
CA LEU A 420 -3.14 7.14 9.47
C LEU A 420 -2.69 8.58 9.72
N ILE A 421 -3.28 9.56 9.03
CA ILE A 421 -3.02 10.99 9.23
C ILE A 421 -3.53 11.44 10.61
N LEU A 422 -4.70 10.99 11.07
CA LEU A 422 -5.18 11.27 12.44
C LEU A 422 -4.30 10.61 13.51
N TYR A 423 -3.76 9.42 13.25
CA TYR A 423 -2.86 8.74 14.19
C TYR A 423 -1.51 9.45 14.28
N GLU A 424 -0.91 9.85 13.16
CA GLU A 424 0.33 10.64 13.16
C GLU A 424 0.14 12.05 13.75
N ILE A 425 -0.99 12.71 13.49
CA ILE A 425 -1.30 14.02 14.10
C ILE A 425 -1.51 13.89 15.61
N LEU A 426 -2.10 12.79 16.09
CA LEU A 426 -2.27 12.52 17.52
C LEU A 426 -0.94 12.09 18.20
N ASP A 427 -0.06 11.34 17.52
CA ASP A 427 1.27 10.99 18.03
C ASP A 427 2.21 12.22 18.10
N VAL A 428 2.09 13.15 17.16
CA VAL A 428 2.85 14.42 17.18
C VAL A 428 2.38 15.35 18.30
N GLN A 429 1.11 15.27 18.73
CA GLN A 429 0.58 16.06 19.85
C GLN A 429 0.84 15.46 21.24
N PHE A 430 1.18 14.17 21.35
CA PHE A 430 1.40 13.46 22.62
C PHE A 430 2.83 12.92 22.80
N SER A 431 3.84 13.62 22.28
CA SER A 431 5.22 13.42 22.75
C SER A 431 5.51 14.42 23.88
N PRO A 432 5.72 14.00 25.14
CA PRO A 432 6.12 14.93 26.19
C PRO A 432 7.53 15.43 25.87
N THR A 433 7.60 16.70 25.52
CA THR A 433 8.83 17.45 25.27
C THR A 433 9.75 17.35 26.48
N LYS A 434 10.91 16.70 26.29
CA LYS A 434 12.07 16.85 27.16
C LYS A 434 12.54 18.30 27.07
N SER A 435 12.23 19.09 28.10
CA SER A 435 12.78 20.42 28.31
C SER A 435 14.12 20.30 29.04
N GLU A 436 15.18 20.79 28.38
CA GLU A 436 16.45 21.14 29.01
C GLU A 436 16.25 22.26 30.02
N TYR A 437 16.69 22.04 31.26
CA TYR A 437 17.07 23.12 32.17
C TYR A 437 18.47 22.86 32.71
N VAL A 438 19.41 23.66 32.20
CA VAL A 438 20.75 23.87 32.74
C VAL A 438 20.66 24.91 33.86
N GLY A 439 21.23 24.60 35.03
CA GLY A 439 21.88 25.61 35.88
C GLY A 439 21.34 25.88 37.30
N ARG A 440 22.13 25.39 38.26
CA ARG A 440 22.54 26.07 39.54
C ARG A 440 21.58 26.03 40.75
N GLN A 441 21.90 25.16 41.71
CA GLN A 441 22.50 25.45 43.03
C GLN A 441 22.26 24.28 43.99
N SER A 442 23.34 23.60 44.43
CA SER A 442 23.84 23.63 45.82
C SER A 442 23.46 22.38 46.62
N GLY A 443 24.47 21.68 47.17
CA GLY A 443 24.27 20.87 48.38
C GLY A 443 24.73 19.41 48.35
N SER A 444 26.04 19.20 48.51
CA SER A 444 26.65 18.20 49.41
C SER A 444 26.68 16.70 49.06
N CYS A 445 27.93 16.19 48.98
CA CYS A 445 28.51 14.94 49.54
C CYS A 445 27.71 13.62 49.45
N SER A 446 28.30 12.45 49.14
CA SER A 446 29.69 12.04 49.03
C SER A 446 29.75 10.61 48.45
N LYS A 447 30.81 10.34 47.67
CA LYS A 447 31.28 9.02 47.24
C LYS A 447 31.44 8.06 48.43
N PHE A 448 31.39 6.74 48.18
CA PHE A 448 32.48 5.80 48.54
C PHE A 448 32.16 4.38 48.01
N THR A 449 32.94 3.93 47.03
CA THR A 449 33.34 2.51 46.87
C THR A 449 34.36 2.16 47.95
N PRO A 450 34.55 0.88 48.30
CA PRO A 450 35.93 0.40 48.19
C PRO A 450 36.06 -1.04 47.69
N THR A 451 37.08 -1.23 46.85
CA THR A 451 37.72 -2.51 46.56
C THR A 451 39.04 -2.62 47.33
N MET A 452 39.19 -3.73 48.05
CA MET A 452 40.37 -4.58 48.27
C MET A 452 41.69 -4.10 48.94
N SER A 453 42.23 -5.08 49.69
CA SER A 453 43.65 -5.41 50.00
C SER A 453 44.30 -4.65 51.18
N HIS A 454 45.11 -5.24 52.08
CA HIS A 454 46.19 -6.22 51.93
C HIS A 454 46.54 -6.94 53.27
N GLU A 455 47.26 -8.07 53.16
CA GLU A 455 48.28 -8.63 54.10
C GLU A 455 47.86 -9.04 55.52
N TYR A 456 47.80 -10.35 55.82
CA TYR A 456 48.91 -11.22 56.25
C TYR A 456 48.51 -12.70 56.08
#